data_AF-A0A7V8E7T4-F1
#
_entry.id   AF-A0A7V8E7T4-F1
#
_cell.length_a   1.000
_cell.length_b   1.000
_cell.length_c   1.000
_cell.angle_alpha   90.00
_cell.angle_beta   90.00
_cell.angle_gamma   90.00
#
_symmetry.space_group_name_H-M   'P 1'
#
loop_
_entity.id
_entity.type
_entity.pdbx_description
1 polymer ?
#
loop_
_entity_poly.entity_id
_entity_poly.type
_entity_poly.pdbx_seq_one_letter_code
_entity_poly.pdbx_strand_id
1 'polypeptide(L)' 'MPRPLLAVLLFLLAPAFALAGEPSQDELKKKKEEVLKDPFLKKAPWMLDYDRALAEAKKTGKPVFAYFTRSFAP' A
#
# COMPACT_ATOMS: atom_id res chain seq x y z
N MET A 1 -44.02 -22.07 10.70
CA MET A 1 -43.11 -22.79 9.78
C MET A 1 -41.85 -21.95 9.60
N PRO A 2 -40.74 -22.26 10.27
CA PRO A 2 -39.53 -21.44 10.16
C PRO A 2 -38.88 -21.72 8.81
N ARG A 3 -38.66 -20.69 7.99
CA ARG A 3 -38.00 -20.74 6.68
C ARG A 3 -36.51 -21.08 6.87
N PRO A 4 -36.05 -22.33 6.70
CA PRO A 4 -34.62 -22.63 6.83
C PRO A 4 -33.86 -22.27 5.55
N LEU A 5 -34.58 -22.11 4.42
CA LEU A 5 -34.01 -21.79 3.11
C LEU A 5 -33.36 -20.40 3.04
N LEU A 6 -33.83 -19.43 3.84
CA LEU A 6 -33.26 -18.07 3.81
C LEU A 6 -31.89 -17.99 4.53
N ALA A 7 -31.66 -18.86 5.53
CA ALA A 7 -30.41 -18.91 6.29
C ALA A 7 -29.29 -19.65 5.53
N VAL A 8 -29.64 -20.65 4.71
CA VAL A 8 -28.68 -21.40 3.88
C VAL A 8 -28.13 -20.54 2.73
N LEU A 9 -28.93 -19.61 2.20
CA LEU A 9 -28.50 -18.73 1.10
C LEU A 9 -27.45 -17.69 1.53
N LEU A 10 -27.47 -17.25 2.80
CA LEU A 10 -26.49 -16.29 3.32
C LEU A 10 -25.10 -16.91 3.56
N PHE A 11 -25.01 -18.22 3.83
CA PHE A 11 -23.74 -18.91 4.09
C PHE A 11 -22.92 -19.18 2.83
N LEU A 12 -23.57 -19.21 1.65
CA LEU A 12 -22.91 -19.45 0.36
C LEU A 12 -22.19 -18.22 -0.23
N LEU A 13 -22.43 -17.01 0.30
CA LEU A 13 -21.75 -15.79 -0.15
C LEU A 13 -20.45 -15.48 0.60
N ALA A 14 -20.12 -16.21 1.67
CA ALA A 14 -18.95 -15.93 2.50
C ALA A 14 -17.56 -16.17 1.87
N PRO A 15 -17.33 -17.12 0.93
CA PRO A 15 -15.95 -17.44 0.52
C PRO A 15 -15.39 -16.52 -0.59
N ALA A 16 -16.20 -15.64 -1.19
CA ALA A 16 -15.76 -14.81 -2.32
C ALA A 16 -14.71 -13.75 -1.94
N PHE A 17 -14.64 -13.32 -0.67
CA PHE A 17 -13.67 -12.32 -0.23
C PHE A 17 -12.31 -12.90 0.18
N ALA A 18 -12.20 -14.21 0.37
CA ALA A 18 -10.98 -14.86 0.85
C ALA A 18 -10.04 -15.37 -0.27
N LEU A 19 -10.45 -15.27 -1.54
CA LEU A 19 -9.69 -15.80 -2.69
C LEU A 19 -8.79 -14.77 -3.40
N ALA A 20 -8.76 -13.51 -2.95
CA ALA A 20 -7.76 -12.56 -3.44
C ALA A 20 -6.40 -12.94 -2.84
N GLY A 21 -5.64 -13.77 -3.56
CA GLY A 21 -4.28 -14.16 -3.17
C GLY A 21 -3.38 -12.95 -2.93
N GLU A 22 -2.43 -13.09 -2.01
CA GLU A 22 -1.46 -12.03 -1.76
C GLU A 22 -0.63 -11.74 -3.02
N PRO A 23 -0.39 -10.46 -3.36
CA PRO A 23 0.41 -10.11 -4.52
C PRO A 23 1.83 -10.66 -4.36
N SER A 24 2.34 -11.24 -5.44
CA SER A 24 3.73 -11.72 -5.50
C SER A 24 4.73 -10.58 -5.32
N GLN A 25 5.94 -10.91 -4.86
CA GLN A 25 7.02 -9.93 -4.70
C GLN A 25 7.34 -9.17 -6.01
N ASP A 26 7.23 -9.83 -7.17
CA ASP A 26 7.48 -9.17 -8.45
C ASP A 26 6.35 -8.23 -8.87
N GLU A 27 5.09 -8.53 -8.53
CA GLU A 27 3.99 -7.60 -8.71
C GLU A 27 4.12 -6.37 -7.80
N LEU A 28 4.60 -6.56 -6.57
CA LEU A 28 4.88 -5.46 -5.64
C LEU A 28 6.01 -4.56 -6.14
N LYS A 29 7.10 -5.13 -6.68
CA LYS A 29 8.18 -4.36 -7.33
C LYS A 29 7.65 -3.52 -8.50
N LYS A 30 6.81 -4.10 -9.37
CA LYS A 30 6.18 -3.36 -10.47
C LYS A 30 5.33 -2.20 -9.96
N LYS A 31 4.50 -2.43 -8.95
CA LYS A 31 3.69 -1.38 -8.31
C LYS A 31 4.57 -0.26 -7.73
N LYS A 32 5.70 -0.59 -7.10
CA LYS A 32 6.66 0.41 -6.62
C LYS A 32 7.21 1.25 -7.78
N GLU A 33 7.64 0.62 -8.86
CA GLU A 33 8.16 1.32 -10.04
C GLU A 33 7.11 2.22 -10.69
N GLU A 34 5.84 1.81 -10.70
CA GLU A 34 4.73 2.62 -11.18
C GLU A 34 4.47 3.84 -10.30
N VAL A 35 4.42 3.65 -8.97
CA VAL A 35 4.24 4.75 -8.01
C VAL A 35 5.36 5.79 -8.15
N LEU A 36 6.61 5.35 -8.36
CA LEU A 36 7.75 6.26 -8.55
C LEU A 36 7.65 7.10 -9.83
N LYS A 37 6.79 6.73 -10.79
CA LYS A 37 6.54 7.51 -12.02
C LYS A 37 5.46 8.58 -11.85
N ASP A 38 4.74 8.58 -10.72
CA ASP A 38 3.64 9.50 -10.47
C ASP A 38 4.09 10.98 -10.63
N PRO A 39 3.40 11.80 -11.43
CA PRO A 39 3.70 13.23 -11.58
C PRO A 39 3.76 14.01 -10.26
N PHE A 40 3.04 13.57 -9.21
CA PHE A 40 3.11 14.14 -7.87
C PHE A 40 4.55 14.15 -7.32
N LEU A 41 5.30 13.06 -7.53
CA LEU A 41 6.68 12.94 -7.06
C LEU A 41 7.66 13.82 -7.84
N LYS A 42 7.22 14.45 -8.94
CA LYS A 42 8.02 15.43 -9.70
C LYS A 42 7.82 16.87 -9.23
N LYS A 43 6.82 17.14 -8.37
CA LYS A 43 6.52 18.49 -7.88
C LYS A 43 7.52 19.01 -6.85
N ALA A 44 8.32 18.14 -6.25
CA ALA A 44 9.33 18.47 -5.25
C ALA A 44 10.51 17.47 -5.32
N PRO A 45 11.71 17.83 -4.83
CA PRO A 45 12.85 16.93 -4.77
C PRO A 45 12.72 15.94 -3.61
N TRP A 46 11.92 14.88 -3.78
CA TRP A 46 11.73 13.85 -2.76
C TRP A 46 13.01 13.05 -2.50
N MET A 47 13.27 12.77 -1.22
CA MET A 47 14.32 11.83 -0.80
C MET A 47 13.67 10.46 -0.54
N LEU A 48 14.25 9.41 -1.12
CA LEU A 48 13.77 8.02 -0.95
C LEU A 48 14.56 7.25 0.11
N ASP A 49 15.55 7.90 0.73
CA ASP A 49 16.42 7.33 1.75
C ASP A 49 16.18 8.06 3.07
N TYR A 50 15.82 7.28 4.10
CA TYR A 50 15.43 7.83 5.39
C TYR A 50 16.62 8.44 6.14
N ASP A 51 17.79 7.78 6.13
CA ASP A 51 18.98 8.26 6.83
C ASP A 51 19.50 9.56 6.21
N ARG A 52 19.45 9.66 4.89
CA ARG A 52 19.75 10.90 4.16
C ARG A 52 18.76 12.01 4.52
N ALA A 53 17.46 11.71 4.60
CA ALA A 53 16.45 12.70 4.97
C ALA A 53 16.66 13.21 6.41
N LEU A 54 17.02 12.31 7.34
CA LEU A 54 17.38 12.69 8.71
C LEU A 54 18.64 13.56 8.78
N ALA A 55 19.67 13.24 8.00
CA ALA A 55 20.89 14.05 7.94
C ALA A 55 20.59 15.47 7.42
N GLU A 56 19.79 15.59 6.35
CA GLU A 56 19.41 16.89 5.78
C GLU A 56 18.50 17.69 6.74
N ALA A 57 17.58 17.03 7.45
CA ALA A 57 16.75 17.65 8.48
C ALA A 57 17.59 18.24 9.62
N LYS A 58 18.59 17.49 10.12
CA LYS A 58 19.54 17.97 11.15
C LYS A 58 20.35 19.18 10.66
N LYS A 59 20.81 19.15 9.41
CA LYS A 59 21.59 20.24 8.80
C LYS A 59 20.77 21.51 8.61
N THR A 60 19.51 21.38 8.18
CA THR A 60 18.66 22.51 7.81
C THR A 60 17.75 23.01 8.93
N GLY A 61 17.61 22.23 10.01
CA GLY A 61 16.65 22.50 11.09
C GLY A 61 15.18 22.31 10.68
N LYS A 62 14.90 21.71 9.51
CA LYS A 62 13.54 21.49 9.01
C LYS A 62 13.03 20.10 9.42
N PRO A 63 11.74 19.96 9.75
CA PRO A 63 11.16 18.65 10.06
C PRO A 63 11.08 17.75 8.82
N VAL A 64 11.11 16.44 9.03
CA VAL A 64 10.89 15.46 7.96
C VAL A 64 9.39 15.28 7.73
N PHE A 65 8.96 15.49 6.49
CA PHE A 65 7.64 15.07 6.01
C PHE A 65 7.81 13.77 5.22
N ALA A 66 7.18 12.69 5.69
CA ALA A 66 7.25 11.37 5.06
C ALA A 66 5.88 10.96 4.51
N TYR A 67 5.88 10.39 3.30
CA TYR A 67 4.70 9.82 2.66
C TYR A 67 4.94 8.34 2.38
N PHE A 68 4.15 7.48 3.02
CA PHE A 68 4.29 6.03 2.92
C PHE A 68 3.28 5.45 1.95
N THR A 69 3.72 4.50 1.13
CA THR A 69 2.84 3.72 0.25
C THR A 69 3.01 2.24 0.51
N ARG A 70 1.93 1.45 0.38
CA ARG A 70 2.00 -0.02 0.43
C ARG A 70 2.37 -0.56 -0.95
N SER A 71 3.62 -0.40 -1.34
CA SER A 71 4.17 -1.01 -2.56
C SER A 71 5.20 -2.11 -2.25
N PHE A 72 5.33 -2.50 -0.98
CA PHE A 72 6.18 -3.58 -0.51
C PHE A 72 5.58 -4.17 0.77
N ALA A 73 5.42 -5.50 0.82
CA ALA A 73 5.23 -6.28 2.03
C ALA A 73 6.47 -7.19 2.13
N PRO A 74 7.19 -7.21 3.26
CA PRO A 74 8.42 -7.99 3.42
C PRO A 74 8.20 -9.49 3.20
#